data_AF-A0A2V5UAZ6-F1
#
_entry.id   AF-A0A2V5UAZ6-F1
#
_cell.length_a   1.000
_cell.length_b   1.000
_cell.length_c   1.000
_cell.angle_alpha   90.00
_cell.angle_beta   90.00
_cell.angle_gamma   90.00
#
_symmetry.space_group_name_H-M   'P 1'
#
loop_
_entity.id
_entity.type
_entity.pdbx_description
1 polymer ?
#
loop_
_entity_poly.entity_id
_entity_poly.type
_entity_poly.pdbx_seq_one_letter_code
_entity_poly.pdbx_strand_id
1 'polypeptide(L)' 'MLRYTDIEEAIRLARIAGMSTIQVVRALSGSVPYSEALEIARKAAPLLGISVKQFMDLRRNW' A
#
# COMPACT_ATOMS: atom_id res chain seq x y z
N MET A 1 11.50 -0.27 16.63
CA MET A 1 10.43 -1.22 16.27
C MET A 1 9.12 -0.41 16.19
N LEU A 2 8.77 0.09 15.01
CA LEU A 2 7.58 0.95 14.74
C LEU A 2 6.92 0.59 13.38
N ARG A 3 6.98 -0.68 12.95
CA ARG A 3 6.56 -1.04 11.58
C ARG A 3 5.04 -1.09 11.37
N TYR A 4 4.22 -1.15 12.42
CA TYR A 4 2.76 -1.23 12.28
C TYR A 4 2.10 0.16 12.28
N THR A 5 2.56 1.07 13.14
CA THR A 5 2.04 2.44 13.23
C THR A 5 2.29 3.25 11.94
N ASP A 6 3.37 2.95 11.21
CA ASP A 6 3.76 3.71 10.01
C ASP A 6 2.82 3.49 8.82
N ILE A 7 2.46 2.23 8.51
CA ILE A 7 1.62 1.91 7.34
C ILE A 7 0.18 2.40 7.50
N GLU A 8 -0.42 2.20 8.67
CA GLU A 8 -1.79 2.65 8.94
C GLU A 8 -1.87 4.18 8.87
N GLU A 9 -0.90 4.88 9.46
CA GLU A 9 -0.84 6.33 9.44
C GLU A 9 -0.56 6.87 8.03
N ALA A 10 0.35 6.25 7.27
CA ALA A 10 0.61 6.62 5.89
C ALA A 10 -0.65 6.47 5.02
N ILE A 11 -1.41 5.38 5.19
CA ILE A 11 -2.69 5.17 4.48
C ILE A 11 -3.70 6.24 4.91
N ARG A 12 -3.84 6.51 6.21
CA ARG A 12 -4.76 7.52 6.75
C ARG A 12 -4.46 8.90 6.19
N LEU A 13 -3.21 9.33 6.23
CA LEU A 13 -2.76 10.62 5.68
C LEU A 13 -3.00 10.70 4.17
N ALA A 14 -2.70 9.64 3.43
CA ALA A 14 -2.94 9.58 1.99
C ALA A 14 -4.44 9.70 1.64
N ARG A 15 -5.32 9.08 2.44
CA ARG A 15 -6.78 9.23 2.27
C ARG A 15 -7.25 10.64 2.57
N ILE A 16 -6.73 11.28 3.63
CA ILE A 16 -7.03 12.69 3.95
C ILE A 16 -6.55 13.62 2.82
N ALA A 17 -5.41 13.31 2.20
CA ALA A 17 -4.90 14.01 1.03
C ALA A 17 -5.69 13.72 -0.26
N GLY A 18 -6.77 12.94 -0.21
CA GLY A 18 -7.62 12.62 -1.37
C GLY A 18 -6.99 11.63 -2.36
N MET A 19 -5.94 10.90 -1.96
CA MET A 19 -5.30 9.93 -2.85
C MET A 19 -6.23 8.74 -3.14
N SER A 20 -6.33 8.40 -4.43
CA SER A 20 -6.99 7.17 -4.87
C SER A 20 -6.23 5.93 -4.40
N THR A 21 -6.92 4.79 -4.31
CA THR A 21 -6.31 3.52 -3.85
C THR A 21 -5.06 3.15 -4.67
N ILE A 22 -5.07 3.37 -5.99
CA ILE A 22 -3.92 3.10 -6.84
C ILE A 22 -2.72 4.02 -6.51
N GLN A 23 -2.97 5.29 -6.21
CA GLN A 23 -1.91 6.22 -5.80
C GLN A 23 -1.30 5.81 -4.46
N VAL A 24 -2.12 5.38 -3.49
CA VAL A 24 -1.63 4.88 -2.19
C VAL A 24 -0.78 3.63 -2.37
N VAL A 25 -1.26 2.64 -3.14
CA VAL A 25 -0.53 1.40 -3.44
C VAL A 25 0.84 1.71 -4.06
N ARG A 26 0.89 2.62 -5.03
CA ARG A 26 2.12 3.03 -5.72
C ARG A 26 3.06 3.81 -4.80
N ALA A 27 2.54 4.69 -3.94
CA ALA A 27 3.36 5.42 -2.98
C ALA A 27 4.02 4.49 -1.94
N LEU A 28 3.28 3.48 -1.47
CA LEU A 28 3.76 2.53 -0.47
C LEU A 28 4.76 1.53 -1.04
N SER A 29 4.61 1.11 -2.30
CA SER A 29 5.32 -0.05 -2.83
C SER A 29 6.05 0.18 -4.15
N GLY A 30 5.95 1.33 -4.79
CA GLY A 30 6.49 1.55 -6.15
C GLY A 30 8.01 1.45 -6.24
N SER A 31 8.74 1.79 -5.18
CA SER A 31 10.21 1.87 -5.16
C SER A 31 10.91 0.63 -4.61
N VAL A 32 10.16 -0.35 -4.09
CA VAL A 32 10.74 -1.52 -3.39
C VAL A 32 10.73 -2.78 -4.26
N PRO A 33 11.62 -3.76 -4.04
CA PRO A 33 11.59 -5.05 -4.71
C PRO A 33 10.27 -5.82 -4.52
N TYR A 34 9.97 -6.79 -5.38
CA TYR A 34 8.72 -7.56 -5.34
C TYR A 34 8.47 -8.24 -3.99
N SER A 35 9.50 -8.82 -3.38
CA SER A 35 9.39 -9.50 -2.08
C SER A 35 8.94 -8.54 -0.97
N GLU A 36 9.55 -7.36 -0.90
CA GLU A 36 9.19 -6.32 0.07
C GLU A 36 7.80 -5.75 -0.23
N ALA A 37 7.46 -5.58 -1.50
CA ALA A 37 6.11 -5.20 -1.94
C ALA A 37 5.04 -6.16 -1.42
N LEU A 38 5.34 -7.46 -1.46
CA LEU A 38 4.42 -8.49 -1.04
C LEU A 38 4.21 -8.45 0.48
N GLU A 39 5.25 -8.14 1.26
CA GLU A 39 5.13 -7.89 2.69
C GLU A 39 4.26 -6.66 2.99
N ILE A 40 4.46 -5.57 2.25
CA ILE A 40 3.64 -4.35 2.36
C ILE A 40 2.18 -4.66 1.99
N ALA A 41 1.95 -5.38 0.89
CA ALA A 41 0.63 -5.74 0.41
C ALA A 41 -0.15 -6.58 1.45
N ARG A 42 0.49 -7.54 2.11
CA ARG A 42 -0.14 -8.36 3.17
C ARG A 42 -0.65 -7.51 4.34
N LYS A 43 -0.04 -6.35 4.60
CA LYS A 43 -0.42 -5.45 5.68
C LYS A 43 -1.41 -4.37 5.22
N ALA A 44 -1.12 -3.75 4.08
CA ALA A 44 -1.86 -2.60 3.57
C ALA A 44 -3.16 -2.98 2.85
N ALA A 45 -3.22 -4.14 2.18
CA ALA A 45 -4.39 -4.51 1.39
C ALA A 45 -5.68 -4.61 2.23
N PRO A 46 -5.70 -5.25 3.43
CA PRO A 46 -6.87 -5.24 4.31
C PRO A 46 -7.31 -3.83 4.72
N LEU A 47 -6.35 -2.95 5.03
CA LEU A 47 -6.61 -1.55 5.41
C LEU A 47 -7.18 -0.71 4.25
N LEU A 48 -6.88 -1.10 3.02
CA LEU A 48 -7.40 -0.47 1.81
C LEU A 48 -8.70 -1.11 1.30
N GLY A 49 -9.20 -2.16 1.96
CA GLY A 49 -10.40 -2.90 1.55
C GLY A 49 -10.23 -3.69 0.26
N ILE A 50 -9.01 -4.14 -0.07
CA ILE A 50 -8.69 -4.90 -1.28
C ILE A 50 -7.93 -6.19 -0.95
N SER A 51 -7.89 -7.12 -1.89
CA SER A 51 -7.05 -8.33 -1.77
C SER A 51 -5.57 -8.01 -2.03
N VAL A 52 -4.68 -8.86 -1.50
CA VAL A 52 -3.23 -8.80 -1.79
C VAL A 52 -2.97 -8.91 -3.30
N LYS A 53 -3.75 -9.75 -4.02
CA LYS A 53 -3.67 -9.85 -5.48
C LYS A 53 -3.97 -8.51 -6.15
N GLN A 54 -5.10 -7.88 -5.80
CA GLN A 54 -5.49 -6.57 -6.34
C GLN A 54 -4.45 -5.49 -6.03
N PHE A 55 -3.88 -5.50 -4.81
CA PHE A 55 -2.78 -4.59 -4.46
C PHE A 55 -1.60 -4.76 -5.42
N MET A 56 -1.15 -5.99 -5.64
CA MET A 56 -0.02 -6.28 -6.53
C MET A 56 -0.32 -5.98 -8.00
N ASP A 57 -1.57 -6.14 -8.43
CA ASP A 57 -2.02 -5.76 -9.79
C ASP A 57 -1.99 -4.22 -9.95
N LEU A 58 -2.47 -3.46 -8.96
CA LEU A 58 -2.44 -1.99 -8.96
C LEU A 58 -1.02 -1.40 -8.91
N ARG A 59 -0.06 -2.14 -8.34
CA ARG A 59 1.36 -1.78 -8.37
C ARG A 59 1.96 -1.85 -9.78
N ARG A 60 1.59 -2.85 -10.59
CA ARG A 60 2.24 -3.15 -11.89
C ARG A 60 1.82 -2.20 -13.02
N ASN A 61 0.59 -1.71 -12.98
CA ASN A 61 0.12 -0.78 -14.00
C ASN A 61 0.80 0.56 -13.72
N TRP A 62 1.70 0.99 -14.60
CA TRP A 62 2.26 2.35 -14.63
C TRP A 62 1.77 3.02 -15.90
#